data_AF-A0A9X3EIZ2-F1
#
_entry.id   AF-A0A9X3EIZ2-F1
#
_cell.length_a   1.000
_cell.length_b   1.000
_cell.length_c   1.000
_cell.angle_alpha   90.00
_cell.angle_beta   90.00
_cell.angle_gamma   90.00
#
_symmetry.space_group_name_H-M   'P 1'
#
loop_
_entity.id
_entity.type
_entity.pdbx_description
1 polymer ?
#
loop_
_entity_poly.entity_id
_entity_poly.type
_entity_poly.pdbx_seq_one_letter_code
_entity_poly.pdbx_strand_id
1 'polypeptide(L)'
;MKKVSEPSSDADLLRVEPYYWQSATQLGGILVDEANVADLLQLPGFNTARSFIVPGPGKTPGPHDPAPAQDVADWLAAEGERLLLIYGENDPWTAGAFELGEAADSYLFHAPGGNHGARIADLADADREQAIVAVEAWAGTRARSDGWVRPAPIRETLRQFGW
;
A
#
# COMPACT_ATOMS: atom_id res chain seq x y z
N MET A 1 -6.99 31.74 6.67
CA MET A 1 -5.69 31.30 6.12
C MET A 1 -5.88 29.88 5.60
N LYS A 2 -6.01 29.69 4.29
CA LYS A 2 -6.06 28.35 3.69
C LYS A 2 -4.64 27.78 3.80
N LYS A 3 -4.48 26.63 4.46
CA LYS A 3 -3.27 25.82 4.31
C LYS A 3 -3.24 25.39 2.85
N VAL A 4 -2.48 26.11 2.04
CA VAL A 4 -1.99 25.59 0.76
C VAL A 4 -1.06 24.45 1.15
N SER A 5 -1.30 23.26 0.60
CA SER A 5 -0.39 22.12 0.71
C SER A 5 1.03 22.60 0.47
N GLU A 6 1.98 22.14 1.27
CA GLU A 6 3.39 22.56 1.15
C GLU A 6 3.83 22.48 -0.33
N PRO A 7 4.41 23.55 -0.89
CA PRO A 7 4.92 23.49 -2.25
C PRO A 7 6.04 22.45 -2.25
N SER A 8 5.85 21.37 -3.00
CA SER A 8 6.94 20.46 -3.37
C SER A 8 8.06 21.33 -3.94
N SER A 9 9.22 21.39 -3.28
CA SER A 9 10.37 22.00 -3.91
C SER A 9 10.77 21.15 -5.11
N ASP A 10 11.32 21.73 -6.16
CA ASP A 10 11.78 20.95 -7.32
C ASP A 10 12.73 19.82 -6.90
N ALA A 11 13.51 20.04 -5.83
CA ALA A 11 14.38 19.03 -5.24
C ALA A 11 13.62 17.85 -4.63
N ASP A 12 12.48 18.09 -3.96
CA ASP A 12 11.66 17.03 -3.40
C ASP A 12 10.97 16.22 -4.48
N LEU A 13 10.45 16.88 -5.52
CA LEU A 13 9.84 16.21 -6.67
C LEU A 13 10.85 15.29 -7.36
N LEU A 14 12.06 15.81 -7.64
CA LEU A 14 13.11 15.03 -8.30
C LEU A 14 13.56 13.81 -7.49
N ARG A 15 13.48 13.89 -6.15
CA ARG A 15 13.80 12.76 -5.27
C ARG A 15 12.83 11.58 -5.43
N VAL A 16 11.55 11.87 -5.71
CA VAL A 16 10.49 10.85 -5.83
C VAL A 16 10.05 10.61 -7.28
N GLU A 17 10.58 11.37 -8.24
CA GLU A 17 10.28 11.20 -9.67
C GLU A 17 10.45 9.76 -10.17
N PRO A 18 11.48 8.97 -9.76
CA PRO A 18 11.58 7.57 -10.16
C PRO A 18 10.38 6.72 -9.73
N TYR A 19 9.81 7.01 -8.55
CA TYR A 19 8.59 6.36 -8.08
C TYR A 19 7.39 6.73 -8.97
N TYR A 20 7.25 8.01 -9.35
CA TYR A 20 6.18 8.43 -10.25
C TYR A 20 6.33 7.83 -11.66
N TRP A 21 7.57 7.67 -12.13
CA TRP A 21 7.84 6.94 -13.37
C TRP A 21 7.34 5.50 -13.27
N GLN A 22 7.73 4.77 -12.22
CA GLN A 22 7.31 3.39 -12.02
C GLN A 22 5.81 3.25 -11.78
N SER A 23 5.18 4.21 -11.10
CA SER A 23 3.73 4.27 -10.93
C SER A 23 3.00 4.46 -12.26
N ALA A 24 3.52 5.34 -13.11
CA ALA A 24 2.95 5.60 -14.43
C ALA A 24 3.08 4.43 -15.42
N THR A 25 4.08 3.57 -15.24
CA THR A 25 4.40 2.50 -16.19
C THR A 25 4.14 1.09 -15.66
N GLN A 26 4.17 0.83 -14.36
CA GLN A 26 4.20 -0.53 -13.81
C GLN A 26 3.36 -0.76 -12.55
N LEU A 27 3.48 0.11 -11.53
CA LEU A 27 2.77 -0.09 -10.26
C LEU A 27 1.29 0.32 -10.32
N GLY A 28 0.96 1.24 -11.25
CA GLY A 28 -0.30 1.96 -11.19
C GLY A 28 -0.26 3.06 -10.12
N GLY A 29 -1.41 3.61 -9.77
CA GLY A 29 -1.54 4.64 -8.74
C GLY A 29 -2.99 4.87 -8.35
N ILE A 30 -3.22 5.71 -7.35
CA ILE A 30 -4.58 6.10 -6.97
C ILE A 30 -5.28 6.74 -8.17
N LEU A 31 -6.47 6.23 -8.46
CA LEU A 31 -7.44 6.91 -9.29
C LEU A 31 -8.52 7.46 -8.36
N VAL A 32 -8.81 8.75 -8.51
CA VAL A 32 -9.88 9.42 -7.78
C VAL A 32 -11.07 9.54 -8.72
N ASP A 33 -12.24 9.09 -8.29
CA ASP A 33 -13.47 9.38 -9.01
C ASP A 33 -13.82 10.87 -8.84
N GLU A 34 -13.61 11.62 -9.91
CA GLU A 34 -13.83 13.06 -9.98
C GLU A 34 -15.28 13.43 -10.35
N ALA A 35 -16.16 12.46 -10.64
CA ALA A 35 -17.48 12.72 -11.23
C ALA A 35 -18.37 13.63 -10.37
N ASN A 36 -18.35 13.44 -9.04
CA ASN A 36 -19.20 14.19 -8.10
C ASN A 36 -18.72 15.63 -7.83
N VAL A 37 -17.56 16.01 -8.34
CA VAL A 37 -16.97 17.35 -8.15
C VAL A 37 -16.52 17.98 -9.47
N ALA A 38 -16.96 17.41 -10.61
CA ALA A 38 -16.45 17.76 -11.93
C ALA A 38 -16.61 19.26 -12.26
N ASP A 39 -17.66 19.91 -11.77
CA ASP A 39 -17.94 21.34 -11.94
C ASP A 39 -17.06 22.25 -11.06
N LEU A 40 -16.34 21.67 -10.10
CA LEU A 40 -15.45 22.38 -9.18
C LEU A 40 -13.96 22.24 -9.54
N LEU A 41 -13.61 21.35 -10.48
CA LEU A 41 -12.23 21.06 -10.84
C LEU A 41 -11.65 22.14 -11.77
N GLN A 42 -10.48 22.66 -11.39
CA GLN A 42 -9.71 23.57 -12.25
C GLN A 42 -8.84 22.80 -13.26
N LEU A 43 -8.39 21.59 -12.89
CA LEU A 43 -7.49 20.75 -13.67
C LEU A 43 -8.00 19.29 -13.63
N PRO A 44 -9.11 18.98 -14.34
CA PRO A 44 -9.68 17.64 -14.35
C PRO A 44 -8.68 16.62 -14.92
N GLY A 45 -8.59 15.45 -14.30
CA GLY A 45 -7.68 14.38 -14.71
C GLY A 45 -6.19 14.67 -14.51
N PHE A 46 -5.83 15.74 -13.79
CA PHE A 46 -4.43 16.08 -13.55
C PHE A 46 -3.79 15.20 -12.47
N ASN A 47 -4.55 14.63 -11.54
CA ASN A 47 -4.00 13.84 -10.45
C ASN A 47 -3.64 12.41 -10.89
N THR A 48 -2.63 12.29 -11.75
CA THR A 48 -2.06 11.02 -12.22
C THR A 48 -0.56 11.01 -12.00
N ALA A 49 0.04 9.83 -11.85
CA ALA A 49 1.49 9.69 -11.67
C ALA A 49 2.30 10.41 -12.77
N ARG A 50 1.79 10.45 -14.01
CA ARG A 50 2.44 11.12 -15.15
C ARG A 50 2.59 12.62 -14.95
N SER A 51 1.68 13.25 -14.23
CA SER A 51 1.70 14.70 -13.97
C SER A 51 2.83 15.11 -13.02
N PHE A 52 3.46 14.16 -12.34
CA PHE A 52 4.56 14.39 -11.40
C PHE A 52 5.92 13.97 -11.97
N ILE A 53 6.00 13.74 -13.29
CA ILE A 53 7.28 13.50 -13.99
C ILE A 53 7.73 14.82 -14.61
N VAL A 54 8.97 15.21 -14.36
CA VAL A 54 9.49 16.50 -14.83
C VAL A 54 9.71 16.43 -16.35
N PRO A 55 9.13 17.36 -17.14
CA PRO A 55 9.32 17.36 -18.59
C PRO A 55 10.78 17.53 -18.98
N GLY A 56 11.23 16.77 -19.98
CA GLY A 56 12.61 16.85 -20.49
C GLY A 56 12.91 15.81 -21.57
N PRO A 57 14.10 15.89 -22.21
CA PRO A 57 14.52 14.90 -23.19
C PRO A 57 14.51 13.48 -22.59
N GLY A 58 13.78 12.56 -23.22
CA GLY A 58 13.64 11.18 -22.75
C GLY A 58 12.67 10.98 -21.57
N LYS A 59 12.00 12.04 -21.10
CA LYS A 59 11.06 11.99 -19.95
C LYS A 59 9.62 11.73 -20.39
N THR A 60 9.43 10.76 -21.26
CA THR A 60 8.11 10.33 -21.73
C THR A 60 7.90 8.87 -21.31
N PRO A 61 7.17 8.60 -20.21
CA PRO A 61 6.91 7.22 -19.80
C PRO A 61 6.10 6.48 -20.87
N GLY A 62 6.49 5.24 -21.15
CA GLY A 62 5.74 4.31 -22.02
C GLY A 62 4.34 3.99 -21.47
N PRO A 63 3.53 3.17 -22.16
CA PRO A 63 2.22 2.74 -21.65
C PRO A 63 2.34 2.01 -20.31
N HIS A 64 1.23 1.93 -19.56
CA HIS A 64 1.16 1.15 -18.34
C HIS A 64 1.15 -0.35 -18.68
N ASP A 65 2.05 -1.10 -18.06
CA ASP A 65 2.17 -2.54 -18.09
C ASP A 65 1.96 -3.09 -16.67
N PRO A 66 0.82 -3.75 -16.39
CA PRO A 66 0.53 -4.26 -15.05
C PRO A 66 1.29 -5.55 -14.71
N ALA A 67 1.95 -6.20 -15.69
CA ALA A 67 2.55 -7.52 -15.49
C ALA A 67 3.57 -7.57 -14.35
N PRO A 68 4.46 -6.58 -14.14
CA PRO A 68 5.41 -6.63 -13.03
C PRO A 68 4.75 -6.56 -11.65
N ALA A 69 3.69 -5.76 -11.48
CA ALA A 69 2.97 -5.69 -10.21
C ALA A 69 2.20 -6.99 -9.95
N GLN A 70 1.60 -7.57 -10.99
CA GLN A 70 0.92 -8.85 -10.91
C GLN A 70 1.89 -10.00 -10.59
N ASP A 71 3.08 -10.01 -11.19
CA ASP A 71 4.13 -11.01 -10.93
C ASP A 71 4.54 -11.01 -9.44
N VAL A 72 4.72 -9.82 -8.85
CA VAL A 72 5.00 -9.70 -7.40
C VAL A 72 3.82 -10.19 -6.56
N ALA A 73 2.58 -9.87 -6.94
CA ALA A 73 1.39 -10.32 -6.21
C ALA A 73 1.23 -11.84 -6.27
N ASP A 74 1.46 -12.44 -7.44
CA ASP A 74 1.36 -13.89 -7.65
C ASP A 74 2.47 -14.63 -6.92
N TRP A 75 3.72 -14.14 -7.00
CA TRP A 75 4.84 -14.67 -6.23
C TRP A 75 4.57 -14.59 -4.73
N LEU A 76 4.10 -13.45 -4.22
CA LEU A 76 3.79 -13.28 -2.82
C LEU A 76 2.73 -14.30 -2.38
N ALA A 77 1.66 -14.44 -3.16
CA ALA A 77 0.56 -15.34 -2.84
C ALA A 77 0.94 -16.82 -2.95
N ALA A 78 1.86 -17.22 -3.84
CA ALA A 78 2.21 -18.61 -4.07
C ALA A 78 3.45 -19.08 -3.28
N GLU A 79 4.42 -18.19 -3.11
CA GLU A 79 5.78 -18.52 -2.65
C GLU A 79 6.27 -17.63 -1.50
N GLY A 80 5.50 -16.61 -1.11
CA GLY A 80 5.87 -15.69 -0.05
C GLY A 80 6.17 -16.41 1.27
N GLU A 81 7.25 -15.99 1.95
CA GLU A 81 7.64 -16.55 3.24
C GLU A 81 8.12 -15.43 4.17
N ARG A 82 7.68 -15.44 5.44
CA ARG A 82 8.09 -14.46 6.47
C ARG A 82 7.75 -13.01 6.10
N LEU A 83 6.53 -12.79 5.61
CA LEU A 83 6.02 -11.46 5.27
C LEU A 83 5.11 -10.93 6.37
N LEU A 84 5.24 -9.65 6.71
CA LEU A 84 4.34 -8.96 7.63
C LEU A 84 3.79 -7.71 6.94
N LEU A 85 2.50 -7.75 6.61
CA LEU A 85 1.79 -6.65 5.96
C LEU A 85 0.86 -5.98 6.98
N ILE A 86 0.88 -4.65 7.04
CA ILE A 86 0.03 -3.87 7.95
C ILE A 86 -0.68 -2.80 7.14
N TYR A 87 -2.01 -2.81 7.20
CA TYR A 87 -2.86 -1.86 6.50
C TYR A 87 -3.66 -1.02 7.51
N GLY A 88 -3.81 0.27 7.23
CA GLY A 88 -4.70 1.13 8.02
C GLY A 88 -6.16 0.92 7.63
N GLU A 89 -7.06 0.84 8.61
CA GLU A 89 -8.51 0.74 8.36
C GLU A 89 -9.05 1.92 7.54
N ASN A 90 -8.55 3.13 7.80
CA ASN A 90 -8.94 4.36 7.11
C ASN A 90 -7.97 4.76 5.99
N ASP A 91 -7.03 3.88 5.64
CA ASP A 91 -6.06 4.17 4.58
C ASP A 91 -6.66 3.88 3.19
N PRO A 92 -6.81 4.87 2.30
CA PRO A 92 -7.27 4.61 0.93
C PRO A 92 -6.36 3.66 0.15
N TRP A 93 -5.07 3.55 0.50
CA TRP A 93 -4.16 2.60 -0.14
C TRP A 93 -4.46 1.13 0.18
N THR A 94 -5.21 0.86 1.26
CA THR A 94 -5.67 -0.49 1.61
C THR A 94 -6.56 -1.11 0.51
N ALA A 95 -7.15 -0.30 -0.37
CA ALA A 95 -7.89 -0.81 -1.53
C ALA A 95 -7.03 -1.66 -2.49
N GLY A 96 -5.71 -1.45 -2.49
CA GLY A 96 -4.74 -2.23 -3.27
C GLY A 96 -4.00 -3.28 -2.45
N ALA A 97 -4.53 -3.71 -1.29
CA ALA A 97 -3.84 -4.64 -0.42
C ALA A 97 -3.58 -6.02 -1.06
N PHE A 98 -2.39 -6.56 -0.84
CA PHE A 98 -2.01 -7.91 -1.26
C PHE A 98 -2.79 -8.99 -0.52
N GLU A 99 -3.14 -10.06 -1.22
CA GLU A 99 -3.70 -11.27 -0.63
C GLU A 99 -2.58 -12.28 -0.35
N LEU A 100 -2.59 -12.90 0.84
CA LEU A 100 -1.51 -13.82 1.24
C LEU A 100 -1.57 -15.20 0.59
N GLY A 101 -2.67 -15.61 -0.06
CA GLY A 101 -2.74 -16.91 -0.76
C GLY A 101 -2.22 -18.09 0.07
N GLU A 102 -1.26 -18.84 -0.45
CA GLU A 102 -0.54 -19.95 0.20
C GLU A 102 0.77 -19.51 0.89
N ALA A 103 1.05 -18.21 0.98
CA ALA A 103 2.26 -17.69 1.62
C ALA A 103 2.46 -18.29 3.02
N ALA A 104 3.62 -18.89 3.23
CA ALA A 104 3.98 -19.58 4.45
C ALA A 104 4.50 -18.57 5.48
N ASP A 105 4.16 -18.79 6.75
CA ASP A 105 4.66 -17.96 7.85
C ASP A 105 4.53 -16.44 7.58
N SER A 106 3.39 -16.04 7.01
CA SER A 106 3.16 -14.68 6.50
C SER A 106 1.80 -14.16 6.93
N TYR A 107 1.76 -12.87 7.26
CA TYR A 107 0.70 -12.27 8.07
C TYR A 107 0.27 -10.91 7.56
N LEU A 108 -1.02 -10.66 7.71
CA LEU A 108 -1.66 -9.43 7.30
C LEU A 108 -2.53 -8.94 8.43
N PHE A 109 -2.30 -7.71 8.88
CA PHE A 109 -3.04 -7.11 9.97
C PHE A 109 -3.66 -5.77 9.54
N HIS A 110 -4.75 -5.42 10.21
CA HIS A 110 -5.39 -4.11 10.07
C HIS A 110 -5.23 -3.32 11.36
N ALA A 111 -4.72 -2.10 11.25
CA ALA A 111 -4.65 -1.16 12.38
C ALA A 111 -5.99 -0.42 12.52
N PRO A 112 -6.76 -0.63 13.62
CA PRO A 112 -8.04 0.02 13.82
C PRO A 112 -7.91 1.54 13.84
N GLY A 113 -8.74 2.23 13.07
CA GLY A 113 -8.68 3.68 12.88
C GLY A 113 -7.41 4.19 12.18
N GLY A 114 -6.48 3.31 11.81
CA GLY A 114 -5.17 3.63 11.26
C GLY A 114 -5.23 4.20 9.84
N ASN A 115 -4.20 4.95 9.47
CA ASN A 115 -4.01 5.51 8.14
C ASN A 115 -2.74 4.92 7.49
N HIS A 116 -2.23 5.58 6.44
CA HIS A 116 -1.03 5.15 5.72
C HIS A 116 0.24 4.97 6.58
N GLY A 117 0.28 5.58 7.76
CA GLY A 117 1.37 5.43 8.72
C GLY A 117 1.20 4.26 9.71
N ALA A 118 0.25 3.35 9.47
CA ALA A 118 -0.03 2.21 10.35
C ALA A 118 1.22 1.34 10.56
N ARG A 119 1.43 0.95 11.81
CA ARG A 119 2.58 0.16 12.27
C ARG A 119 2.15 -0.85 13.33
N ILE A 120 3.05 -1.75 13.70
CA ILE A 120 2.80 -2.79 14.72
C ILE A 120 2.20 -2.20 16.01
N ALA A 121 2.69 -1.03 16.45
CA ALA A 121 2.23 -0.36 17.66
C ALA A 121 0.75 0.08 17.62
N ASP A 122 0.15 0.19 16.43
CA ASP A 122 -1.23 0.62 16.24
C ASP A 122 -2.21 -0.57 16.10
N LEU A 123 -1.70 -1.81 16.14
CA LEU A 123 -2.51 -3.02 16.06
C LEU A 123 -3.27 -3.29 17.37
N ALA A 124 -4.40 -3.98 17.27
CA ALA A 124 -5.10 -4.52 18.44
C ALA A 124 -4.17 -5.45 19.24
N ASP A 125 -4.35 -5.56 20.56
CA ASP A 125 -3.38 -6.22 21.45
C ASP A 125 -2.99 -7.64 21.02
N ALA A 126 -3.97 -8.44 20.57
CA ALA A 126 -3.72 -9.81 20.10
C ALA A 126 -2.87 -9.83 18.82
N ASP A 127 -3.25 -9.03 17.81
CA ASP A 127 -2.54 -8.90 16.55
C ASP A 127 -1.13 -8.33 16.76
N ARG A 128 -0.99 -7.36 17.67
CA ARG A 128 0.30 -6.75 18.03
C ARG A 128 1.25 -7.78 18.62
N GLU A 129 0.80 -8.55 19.62
CA GLU A 129 1.63 -9.60 20.23
C GLU A 129 2.04 -10.63 19.17
N GLN A 130 1.10 -11.02 18.31
CA GLN A 130 1.34 -11.99 17.26
C GLN A 130 2.36 -11.49 16.21
N ALA A 131 2.26 -10.23 15.79
CA ALA A 131 3.22 -9.59 14.89
C ALA A 131 4.63 -9.49 15.52
N ILE A 132 4.72 -9.13 16.79
CA ILE A 132 6.00 -9.07 17.52
C ILE A 132 6.63 -10.46 17.61
N VAL A 133 5.86 -11.47 18.00
CA VAL A 133 6.35 -12.87 18.08
C VAL A 133 6.86 -13.36 16.74
N ALA A 134 6.18 -13.05 15.64
CA ALA A 134 6.64 -13.42 14.30
C ALA A 134 8.00 -12.78 13.97
N VAL A 135 8.12 -11.46 14.15
CA VAL A 135 9.37 -10.74 13.87
C VAL A 135 10.51 -11.22 14.77
N GLU A 136 10.26 -11.44 16.06
CA GLU A 136 11.25 -11.99 17.00
C GLU A 136 11.68 -13.41 16.62
N ALA A 137 10.75 -14.25 16.15
CA ALA A 137 11.06 -15.59 15.68
C ALA A 137 11.92 -15.57 14.42
N TRP A 138 11.63 -14.69 13.45
CA TRP A 138 12.45 -14.52 12.24
C TRP A 138 13.84 -13.97 12.56
N ALA A 139 13.94 -13.11 13.58
CA ALA A 139 15.20 -12.60 14.10
C ALA A 139 15.96 -13.62 14.98
N GLY A 140 15.34 -14.77 15.30
CA GLY A 140 15.92 -15.80 16.16
C GLY A 140 16.02 -15.41 17.64
N THR A 141 15.30 -14.37 18.08
CA THR A 141 15.33 -13.88 19.47
C THR A 141 14.25 -14.52 20.35
N ARG A 142 13.26 -15.18 19.76
CA ARG A 142 12.21 -15.94 20.47
C ARG A 142 11.86 -17.21 19.70
N ALA A 143 11.70 -18.32 20.40
CA ALA A 143 11.20 -19.55 19.78
C ALA A 143 9.71 -19.40 19.42
N ARG A 144 9.30 -19.96 18.27
CA ARG A 144 7.89 -20.04 17.91
C ARG A 144 7.15 -20.93 18.90
N SER A 145 5.95 -20.52 19.29
CA SER A 145 5.02 -21.36 20.05
C SER A 145 3.94 -21.94 19.14
N ASP A 146 3.51 -23.15 19.43
CA ASP A 146 2.40 -23.82 18.75
C ASP A 146 1.10 -23.09 19.09
N GLY A 147 0.33 -22.67 18.07
CA GLY A 147 -0.90 -21.87 18.24
C GLY A 147 -1.01 -20.62 17.36
N TRP A 148 -0.09 -20.45 16.41
CA TRP A 148 -0.07 -19.34 15.47
C TRP A 148 -1.29 -19.41 14.52
N VAL A 149 -2.17 -18.41 14.53
CA VAL A 149 -3.40 -18.39 13.71
C VAL A 149 -3.25 -17.38 12.58
N ARG A 150 -3.49 -17.79 11.34
CA ARG A 150 -3.49 -16.84 10.22
C ARG A 150 -4.65 -15.83 10.39
N PRO A 151 -4.38 -14.52 10.35
CA PRO A 151 -5.44 -13.52 10.38
C PRO A 151 -6.42 -13.72 9.22
N ALA A 152 -7.67 -13.29 9.41
CA ALA A 152 -8.71 -13.44 8.40
C ALA A 152 -8.33 -12.70 7.09
N PRO A 153 -8.73 -13.21 5.91
CA PRO A 153 -8.46 -12.57 4.63
C PRO A 153 -9.07 -11.17 4.54
N ILE A 154 -8.42 -10.26 3.79
CA ILE A 154 -8.87 -8.87 3.59
C ILE A 154 -10.35 -8.80 3.20
N ARG A 155 -10.78 -9.65 2.26
CA ARG A 155 -12.16 -9.68 1.76
C ARG A 155 -13.22 -10.05 2.80
N GLU A 156 -12.84 -10.68 3.90
CA GLU A 156 -13.75 -10.99 5.00
C GLU A 156 -13.81 -9.83 6.00
N THR A 157 -12.66 -9.21 6.27
CA THR A 157 -12.51 -8.03 7.12
C THR A 157 -13.08 -6.74 6.50
N LEU A 158 -13.21 -6.64 5.17
CA LEU A 158 -13.83 -5.47 4.52
C LEU A 158 -15.36 -5.55 4.43
N ARG A 159 -15.95 -6.75 4.37
CA ARG A 159 -17.43 -6.92 4.30
C ARG A 159 -18.15 -6.48 5.56
N GLN A 160 -17.50 -6.57 6.72
CA GLN A 160 -18.04 -6.04 7.98
C GLN A 160 -18.24 -4.52 7.97
N PHE A 161 -17.66 -3.81 6.98
CA PHE A 161 -17.82 -2.37 6.79
C PHE A 161 -18.83 -1.99 5.69
N GLY A 162 -19.54 -2.97 5.11
CA GLY A 162 -20.66 -2.72 4.18
C GLY A 162 -20.26 -2.34 2.75
N TRP A 163 -19.03 -2.68 2.32
CA TRP A 163 -18.56 -2.60 0.94
C TRP A 163 -18.72 -3.92 0.20
#